data_AF-A0A1M5SZE1-F1
#
_entry.id   AF-A0A1M5SZE1-F1
#
_cell.length_a   1.000
_cell.length_b   1.000
_cell.length_c   1.000
_cell.angle_alpha   90.00
_cell.angle_beta   90.00
_cell.angle_gamma   90.00
#
_symmetry.space_group_name_H-M   'P 1'
#
loop_
_entity.id
_entity.type
_entity.pdbx_description
1 polymer ?
#
loop_
_entity_poly.entity_id
_entity_poly.type
_entity_poly.pdbx_seq_one_letter_code
_entity_poly.pdbx_strand_id
1 'polypeptide(L)'
;MMENLFKYVNIKKENIHVPNGMAENIEKECEEYEKKIQQAGGIDLQVLGIGRNGHIGFNEPDLKFEAKAHLVELDEDTIKANSRFFNSIQEVPTKAISMGIKTIRRQKHKKNSNFTGNSHRKGASKK
;
A
#
# COMPACT_ATOMS: atom_id res chain seq x y z
N MET A 1 -12.47 11.51 -1.28
CA MET A 1 -13.19 10.27 -1.69
C MET A 1 -14.71 10.39 -1.57
N MET A 2 -15.26 10.88 -0.45
CA MET A 2 -16.72 11.06 -0.30
C MET A 2 -17.32 11.94 -1.40
N GLU A 3 -16.70 13.10 -1.66
CA GLU A 3 -17.22 14.08 -2.63
C GLU A 3 -17.15 13.64 -4.09
N ASN A 4 -16.20 12.78 -4.46
CA ASN A 4 -15.93 12.46 -5.87
C ASN A 4 -16.35 11.04 -6.27
N LEU A 5 -16.67 10.16 -5.31
CA LEU A 5 -17.01 8.76 -5.62
C LEU A 5 -18.09 8.19 -4.70
N PHE A 6 -17.82 8.10 -3.39
CA PHE A 6 -18.65 7.25 -2.51
C PHE A 6 -20.11 7.70 -2.37
N LYS A 7 -20.40 9.01 -2.51
CA LYS A 7 -21.79 9.51 -2.49
C LYS A 7 -22.59 9.20 -3.76
N TYR A 8 -21.94 8.78 -4.84
CA TYR A 8 -22.55 8.54 -6.15
C TYR A 8 -22.72 7.05 -6.49
N VAL A 9 -22.30 6.16 -5.59
CA VAL A 9 -22.36 4.71 -5.80
C VAL A 9 -23.08 4.04 -4.64
N ASN A 10 -23.65 2.86 -4.90
CA ASN A 10 -24.40 2.07 -3.94
C ASN A 10 -23.48 1.25 -2.99
N ILE A 11 -22.46 1.90 -2.43
CA ILE A 11 -21.57 1.28 -1.43
C ILE A 11 -22.10 1.51 -0.01
N LYS A 12 -22.07 0.47 0.82
CA LYS A 12 -22.39 0.61 2.25
C LYS A 12 -21.21 1.25 2.99
N LYS A 13 -21.48 2.13 3.96
CA LYS A 13 -20.43 2.89 4.66
C LYS A 13 -19.44 1.98 5.40
N GLU A 14 -19.93 0.88 5.97
CA GLU A 14 -19.13 -0.12 6.68
C GLU A 14 -18.12 -0.85 5.78
N ASN A 15 -18.30 -0.79 4.45
CA ASN A 15 -17.37 -1.37 3.47
C ASN A 15 -16.32 -0.36 2.97
N ILE A 16 -16.29 0.85 3.54
CA ILE A 16 -15.30 1.89 3.20
C ILE A 16 -14.20 1.86 4.25
N HIS A 17 -12.96 1.63 3.81
CA HIS A 17 -11.79 1.58 4.70
C HIS A 17 -10.72 2.56 4.20
N VAL A 18 -10.51 3.64 4.95
CA VAL A 18 -9.48 4.65 4.71
C VAL A 18 -8.61 4.75 5.97
N PRO A 19 -7.27 4.71 5.88
CA PRO A 19 -6.41 4.89 7.04
C PRO A 19 -6.67 6.22 7.74
N ASN A 20 -6.75 6.21 9.07
CA ASN A 20 -6.92 7.42 9.86
C ASN A 20 -5.59 8.16 10.07
N GLY A 21 -5.35 9.20 9.27
CA GLY A 21 -4.17 10.05 9.40
C GLY A 21 -4.10 10.89 10.68
N MET A 22 -5.14 10.88 11.51
CA MET A 22 -5.19 11.58 12.81
C MET A 22 -5.19 10.61 14.00
N ALA A 23 -4.90 9.33 13.80
CA ALA A 23 -4.85 8.36 14.89
C ALA A 23 -3.74 8.71 15.91
N GLU A 24 -4.02 8.51 17.20
CA GLU A 24 -3.04 8.74 18.27
C GLU A 24 -1.81 7.82 18.15
N ASN A 25 -2.01 6.60 17.64
CA ASN A 25 -0.95 5.63 17.38
C ASN A 25 -1.02 5.20 15.91
N ILE A 26 -0.15 5.79 15.09
CA ILE A 26 -0.13 5.58 13.64
C ILE A 26 0.36 4.17 13.30
N GLU A 27 1.34 3.62 14.03
CA GLU A 27 1.82 2.26 13.79
C GLU A 27 0.67 1.25 13.97
N LYS A 28 -0.11 1.40 15.04
CA LYS A 28 -1.29 0.56 15.30
C LYS A 28 -2.36 0.73 14.22
N GLU A 29 -2.63 1.94 13.76
CA GLU A 29 -3.55 2.19 12.64
C GLU A 29 -3.09 1.45 11.37
N CYS A 30 -1.80 1.50 11.06
CA CYS A 30 -1.22 0.79 9.92
C CYS A 30 -1.37 -0.74 10.07
N GLU A 31 -1.09 -1.29 11.25
CA GLU A 31 -1.26 -2.71 11.53
C GLU A 31 -2.73 -3.17 11.43
N GLU A 32 -3.66 -2.37 11.96
CA GLU A 32 -5.09 -2.66 11.89
C GLU A 32 -5.61 -2.60 10.45
N TYR A 33 -5.13 -1.65 9.65
CA TYR A 33 -5.46 -1.56 8.23
C TYR A 33 -5.02 -2.81 7.46
N GLU A 34 -3.78 -3.26 7.70
CA GLU A 34 -3.24 -4.51 7.13
C GLU A 34 -4.03 -5.75 7.58
N LYS A 35 -4.46 -5.78 8.84
CA LYS A 35 -5.27 -6.87 9.39
C LYS A 35 -6.64 -6.92 8.72
N LYS A 36 -7.31 -5.78 8.50
CA LYS A 36 -8.59 -5.69 7.78
C LYS A 36 -8.46 -6.25 6.36
N ILE A 37 -7.39 -5.88 5.63
CA ILE A 37 -7.10 -6.44 4.30
C ILE A 37 -6.91 -7.96 4.36
N GLN A 38 -6.17 -8.47 5.34
CA GLN A 38 -5.95 -9.91 5.52
C GLN A 38 -7.24 -10.67 5.85
N GLN A 39 -8.06 -10.13 6.76
CA GLN A 39 -9.34 -10.71 7.16
C GLN A 39 -10.34 -10.76 6.00
N ALA A 40 -10.28 -9.79 5.09
CA ALA A 40 -11.06 -9.80 3.85
C ALA A 40 -10.53 -10.80 2.79
N GLY A 41 -9.39 -11.46 3.05
CA GLY A 41 -8.75 -12.42 2.14
C GLY A 41 -7.73 -11.79 1.17
N GLY A 42 -7.50 -10.48 1.24
CA GLY A 42 -6.63 -9.72 0.33
C GLY A 42 -7.40 -8.89 -0.68
N ILE A 43 -6.67 -8.28 -1.62
CA ILE A 43 -7.22 -7.37 -2.64
C ILE A 43 -7.39 -8.15 -3.95
N ASP A 44 -8.62 -8.19 -4.47
CA ASP A 44 -8.97 -8.81 -5.76
C ASP A 44 -8.52 -7.94 -6.95
N LEU A 45 -8.85 -6.65 -6.88
CA LEU A 45 -8.56 -5.66 -7.91
C LEU A 45 -8.08 -4.37 -7.24
N GLN A 46 -7.06 -3.76 -7.81
CA GLN A 46 -6.53 -2.48 -7.35
C GLN A 46 -6.40 -1.52 -8.52
N VAL A 47 -6.96 -0.32 -8.36
CA VAL A 47 -6.80 0.78 -9.31
C VAL A 47 -5.82 1.77 -8.70
N LEU A 48 -4.69 1.98 -9.35
CA LEU A 48 -3.58 2.78 -8.85
C LEU A 48 -3.20 3.85 -9.88
N GLY A 49 -2.86 5.03 -9.38
CA GLY A 49 -2.11 6.03 -10.16
C GLY A 49 -0.61 5.79 -10.03
N ILE A 50 0.15 6.20 -11.05
CA ILE A 50 1.61 6.18 -11.04
C ILE A 50 2.10 7.63 -11.20
N GLY A 51 3.00 8.04 -10.31
CA GLY A 51 3.64 9.35 -10.36
C GLY A 51 4.57 9.49 -11.57
N ARG A 52 4.96 10.71 -11.93
CA ARG A 52 5.88 10.96 -13.07
C ARG A 52 7.24 10.28 -12.90
N ASN A 53 7.69 10.11 -11.66
CA ASN A 53 8.91 9.41 -11.29
C ASN A 53 8.69 7.90 -11.03
N GLY A 54 7.47 7.39 -11.18
CA GLY A 54 7.12 5.98 -10.96
C GLY A 54 6.62 5.64 -9.57
N HIS A 55 6.45 6.60 -8.64
CA HIS A 55 5.91 6.30 -7.31
C HIS A 55 4.49 5.73 -7.39
N ILE A 56 4.12 4.91 -6.40
CA ILE A 56 2.78 4.37 -6.22
C ILE A 56 2.29 4.70 -4.82
N GLY A 57 1.15 5.39 -4.71
CA GLY A 57 0.76 5.99 -3.44
C GLY A 57 1.80 7.03 -3.01
N PHE A 58 2.35 6.90 -1.80
CA PHE A 58 3.47 7.71 -1.32
C PHE A 58 4.77 6.89 -1.23
N ASN A 59 4.85 5.75 -1.92
CA ASN A 59 6.07 4.96 -1.99
C ASN A 59 6.95 5.52 -3.12
N GLU A 60 7.95 6.32 -2.76
CA GLU A 60 8.95 6.82 -3.71
C GLU A 60 9.84 5.68 -4.26
N PRO A 61 10.44 5.85 -5.45
CA PRO A 61 11.39 4.88 -5.99
C PRO A 61 12.63 4.73 -5.09
N ASP A 62 12.84 3.54 -4.54
CA ASP A 62 13.98 3.21 -3.69
C ASP A 62 14.47 1.77 -4.00
N LEU A 63 15.70 1.44 -3.58
CA LEU A 63 16.23 0.09 -3.51
C LEU A 63 15.49 -0.77 -2.47
N LYS A 64 14.98 -0.15 -1.39
CA LYS A 64 14.24 -0.82 -0.33
C LYS A 64 12.80 -0.32 -0.30
N PHE A 65 11.85 -1.25 -0.37
CA PHE A 65 10.44 -0.93 -0.27
C PHE A 65 9.86 -1.36 1.06
N GLU A 66 9.00 -0.51 1.61
CA GLU A 66 8.21 -0.86 2.76
C GLU A 66 7.20 -1.96 2.42
N ALA A 67 7.18 -2.98 3.27
CA ALA A 67 6.40 -4.18 2.99
C ALA A 67 4.91 -3.97 3.31
N LYS A 68 4.60 -3.21 4.35
CA LYS A 68 3.26 -3.04 4.89
C LYS A 68 2.86 -1.58 4.89
N ALA A 69 1.61 -1.29 5.24
CA ALA A 69 1.19 0.06 5.57
C ALA A 69 2.15 0.70 6.60
N HIS A 70 2.50 1.96 6.39
CA HIS A 70 3.48 2.69 7.18
C HIS A 70 3.26 4.20 7.07
N LEU A 71 3.86 4.94 8.00
CA LEU A 71 3.97 6.39 7.94
C LEU A 71 5.14 6.77 7.02
N VAL A 72 4.91 7.73 6.13
CA VAL A 72 5.86 8.27 5.17
C VAL A 72 6.09 9.73 5.49
N GLU A 73 7.36 10.16 5.54
CA GLU A 73 7.74 11.57 5.43
C GLU A 73 7.67 11.97 3.95
N LEU A 74 6.93 13.03 3.63
CA LEU A 74 6.78 13.46 2.25
C LEU A 74 8.01 14.25 1.79
N ASP A 75 8.53 13.89 0.62
CA ASP A 75 9.58 14.65 -0.04
C ASP A 75 9.11 16.07 -0.41
N GLU A 76 10.07 17.00 -0.48
CA GLU A 76 9.78 18.40 -0.81
C GLU A 76 9.05 18.54 -2.15
N ASP A 77 9.40 17.72 -3.14
CA ASP A 77 8.76 17.77 -4.46
C ASP A 77 7.29 17.32 -4.39
N THR A 78 6.99 16.34 -3.54
CA THR A 78 5.61 15.89 -3.28
C THR A 78 4.82 16.96 -2.52
N ILE A 79 5.43 17.65 -1.55
CA ILE A 79 4.84 18.80 -0.86
C ILE A 79 4.55 19.94 -1.84
N LYS A 80 5.53 20.32 -2.67
CA LYS A 80 5.40 21.37 -3.70
C LYS A 80 4.32 21.01 -4.72
N ALA A 81 4.28 19.77 -5.20
CA ALA A 81 3.28 19.31 -6.16
C ALA A 81 1.85 19.35 -5.58
N ASN A 82 1.70 19.06 -4.29
CA ASN A 82 0.41 19.06 -3.61
C ASN A 82 -0.05 20.45 -3.14
N SER A 83 0.87 21.42 -3.02
CA SER A 83 0.56 22.79 -2.58
C SER A 83 -0.57 23.48 -3.36
N ARG A 84 -0.77 23.11 -4.64
CA ARG A 84 -1.90 23.59 -5.46
C ARG A 84 -3.29 23.26 -4.92
N PHE A 85 -3.38 22.33 -3.97
CA PHE A 85 -4.63 21.91 -3.33
C PHE A 85 -4.86 22.59 -1.96
N PHE A 86 -3.93 23.45 -1.52
CA PHE A 86 -3.95 24.13 -0.22
C PHE A 86 -3.79 25.65 -0.44
N ASN A 87 -4.13 26.47 0.56
CA ASN A 87 -4.00 27.93 0.42
C ASN A 87 -2.53 28.39 0.52
N SER A 88 -1.70 27.62 1.24
CA SER A 88 -0.29 27.90 1.45
C SER A 88 0.53 26.61 1.56
N ILE A 89 1.84 26.68 1.34
CA ILE A 89 2.72 25.51 1.45
C ILE A 89 2.83 25.01 2.90
N GLN A 90 2.64 25.90 3.89
CA GLN A 90 2.66 25.57 5.31
C GLN A 90 1.45 24.73 5.76
N GLU A 91 0.36 24.76 4.99
CA GLU A 91 -0.83 23.92 5.25
C GLU A 91 -0.70 22.50 4.68
N VAL A 92 0.31 22.25 3.85
CA VAL A 92 0.51 20.93 3.25
C VAL A 92 1.06 19.98 4.33
N PRO A 93 0.42 18.83 4.58
CA PRO A 93 0.95 17.83 5.50
C PRO A 93 2.36 17.41 5.10
N THR A 94 3.25 17.25 6.09
CA THR A 94 4.62 16.75 5.87
C THR A 94 4.70 15.23 5.94
N LYS A 95 3.64 14.56 6.40
CA LYS A 95 3.57 13.10 6.53
C LYS A 95 2.28 12.54 5.98
N ALA A 96 2.30 11.28 5.57
CA ALA A 96 1.12 10.55 5.15
C ALA A 96 1.20 9.07 5.50
N ILE A 97 0.06 8.41 5.67
CA ILE A 97 0.01 6.95 5.72
C ILE A 97 -0.04 6.42 4.28
N SER A 98 0.83 5.47 3.95
CA SER A 98 0.80 4.77 2.67
C SER A 98 0.73 3.27 2.85
N MET A 99 0.13 2.59 1.89
CA MET A 99 0.16 1.13 1.82
C MET A 99 1.51 0.69 1.25
N GLY A 100 2.13 -0.32 1.86
CA GLY A 100 3.42 -0.84 1.41
C GLY A 100 3.33 -1.58 0.08
N ILE A 101 4.45 -1.61 -0.65
CA ILE A 101 4.56 -2.22 -1.98
C ILE A 101 4.26 -3.72 -1.95
N LYS A 102 4.63 -4.44 -0.89
CA LYS A 102 4.29 -5.88 -0.80
C LYS A 102 2.79 -6.08 -0.64
N THR A 103 2.07 -5.22 0.10
CA THR A 103 0.61 -5.27 0.20
C THR A 103 -0.04 -4.93 -1.14
N ILE A 104 0.43 -3.88 -1.83
CA ILE A 104 0.00 -3.53 -3.20
C ILE A 104 0.16 -4.71 -4.16
N ARG A 105 1.30 -5.39 -4.12
CA ARG A 105 1.56 -6.56 -4.98
C ARG A 105 0.83 -7.83 -4.56
N ARG A 106 0.25 -7.89 -3.35
CA ARG A 106 -0.35 -9.11 -2.81
C ARG A 106 -1.79 -9.25 -3.30
N GLN A 107 -1.95 -9.92 -4.44
CA GLN A 107 -3.27 -10.34 -4.91
C GLN A 107 -3.83 -11.49 -4.05
N LYS A 108 -5.17 -11.54 -3.94
CA LYS A 108 -5.92 -12.59 -3.22
C LYS A 108 -5.53 -14.02 -3.60
N HIS A 109 -5.07 -14.24 -4.83
CA HIS A 109 -4.63 -15.56 -5.30
C HIS A 109 -3.13 -15.81 -5.11
N LYS A 110 -2.70 -15.96 -3.86
CA LYS A 110 -1.57 -16.85 -3.56
C LYS A 110 -2.12 -18.25 -3.32
N LYS A 111 -2.35 -19.03 -4.39
CA LYS A 111 -2.27 -20.48 -4.24
C LYS A 111 -0.85 -20.75 -3.72
N ASN A 112 -0.73 -21.38 -2.56
CA ASN A 112 0.52 -22.01 -2.16
C ASN A 112 0.85 -23.11 -3.18
N SER A 113 1.40 -22.73 -4.33
CA SER A 113 2.09 -23.68 -5.19
C SER A 113 3.43 -23.96 -4.52
N ASN A 114 3.41 -24.85 -3.54
CA ASN A 114 4.60 -25.62 -3.18
C ASN A 114 4.92 -26.49 -4.40
N PHE A 115 5.62 -25.92 -5.37
CA PHE A 115 6.31 -26.72 -6.38
C PHE A 115 7.58 -27.24 -5.69
N THR A 116 7.42 -28.29 -4.88
CA THR A 116 8.55 -29.13 -4.50
C THR A 116 8.95 -29.91 -5.74
N GLY A 117 9.74 -29.27 -6.59
CA GLY A 117 10.51 -29.95 -7.63
C GLY A 117 11.47 -30.89 -6.92
N ASN A 118 11.05 -32.14 -6.75
CA ASN A 118 11.88 -33.21 -6.23
C ASN A 118 12.95 -33.54 -7.28
N SER A 119 14.00 -32.71 -7.36
CA SER A 119 15.16 -33.01 -8.18
C SER A 119 15.89 -34.17 -7.51
N HIS A 120 15.61 -35.38 -7.98
CA HIS A 120 16.46 -36.54 -7.78
C HIS A 120 17.87 -36.22 -8.31
N ARG A 121 18.73 -35.64 -7.49
CA ARG A 121 20.18 -35.77 -7.67
C ARG A 121 20.55 -37.15 -7.16
N LYS A 122 20.45 -38.15 -8.05
CA LYS A 122 21.19 -39.40 -7.88
C LYS A 122 22.67 -39.03 -7.83
N GLY A 123 23.30 -39.37 -6.71
CA GLY A 123 24.74 -39.24 -6.55
C GLY A 123 25.48 -40.04 -7.61
N ALA A 124 26.53 -39.42 -8.15
CA ALA A 124 27.63 -40.12 -8.78
C ALA A 124 28.89 -39.75 -7.99
N SER A 125 29.17 -40.56 -6.97
CA SER A 125 30.54 -40.75 -6.47
C SER A 125 31.06 -42.02 -7.13
N LYS A 126 32.24 -41.92 -7.76
CA LYS A 126 33.30 -42.95 -7.94
C LYS A 126 34.09 -42.71 -9.24
N LYS A 127 35.18 -41.96 -9.16
CA LYS A 127 36.58 -42.42 -9.11
C LYS A 127 37.50 -41.23 -9.37
#